data_AF-K0Q3N7-F1
#
_entry.id   AF-K0Q3N7-F1
#
_cell.length_a   1.000
_cell.length_b   1.000
_cell.length_c   1.000
_cell.angle_alpha   90.00
_cell.angle_beta   90.00
_cell.angle_gamma   90.00
#
_symmetry.space_group_name_H-M   'P 1'
#
loop_
_entity.id
_entity.type
_entity.pdbx_description
1 polymer ?
#
loop_
_entity_poly.entity_id
_entity_poly.type
_entity_poly.pdbx_seq_one_letter_code
_entity_poly.pdbx_strand_id
1 'polypeptide(L)'
;MQSDSFIVVGYEQSSVARGGIGSLLLAARKGDDWAYVGSLGTGFSVSVAEKLRKMLNRIKRKTPPVSCGGRRKNLVWVQPTLIAEIEYRAWTHDGKLRHASYKGLREVQDNAAVYELE
;
A
#
# COMPACT_ATOMS: atom_id res chain seq x y z
N MET A 1 14.74 -11.90 -6.12
CA MET A 1 13.54 -11.05 -5.90
C MET A 1 13.31 -11.04 -4.40
N GLN A 2 12.91 -9.90 -3.84
CA GLN A 2 12.71 -9.75 -2.39
C GLN A 2 11.22 -9.58 -2.13
N SER A 3 10.75 -10.10 -1.00
CA SER A 3 9.34 -10.05 -0.61
C SER A 3 9.25 -9.65 0.85
N ASP A 4 8.63 -8.52 1.12
CA ASP A 4 8.48 -7.98 2.46
C ASP A 4 7.04 -7.52 2.70
N SER A 5 6.70 -7.32 3.96
CA SER A 5 5.38 -6.88 4.39
C SER A 5 5.34 -5.37 4.57
N PHE A 6 4.38 -4.71 3.94
CA PHE A 6 4.19 -3.26 4.01
C PHE A 6 2.77 -2.93 4.42
N ILE A 7 2.59 -1.78 5.06
CA ILE A 7 1.26 -1.35 5.49
C ILE A 7 0.57 -0.54 4.40
N VAL A 8 -0.70 -0.83 4.16
CA VAL A 8 -1.54 -0.10 3.21
C VAL A 8 -2.09 1.13 3.90
N VAL A 9 -1.72 2.29 3.37
CA VAL A 9 -2.08 3.61 3.94
C VAL A 9 -3.12 4.35 3.10
N GLY A 10 -3.40 3.84 1.92
CA GLY A 10 -4.38 4.40 1.01
C GLY A 10 -4.36 3.74 -0.35
N TYR A 11 -5.14 4.27 -1.25
CA TYR A 11 -5.16 3.87 -2.64
C TYR A 11 -5.53 5.05 -3.54
N GLU A 12 -5.05 5.02 -4.77
CA GLU A 12 -5.49 5.90 -5.84
C GLU A 12 -6.76 5.34 -6.47
N GLN A 13 -7.83 6.13 -6.45
CA GLN A 13 -9.08 5.77 -7.08
C GLN A 13 -9.00 6.07 -8.58
N SER A 14 -9.20 5.04 -9.39
CA SER A 14 -9.22 5.15 -10.85
C SER A 14 -10.54 4.68 -11.40
N SER A 15 -11.18 5.52 -12.22
CA SER A 15 -12.42 5.20 -12.93
C SER A 15 -12.21 4.26 -14.11
N VAL A 16 -10.98 4.17 -14.63
CA VAL A 16 -10.63 3.31 -15.77
C VAL A 16 -10.12 1.93 -15.33
N ALA A 17 -9.65 1.78 -14.09
CA ALA A 17 -9.16 0.51 -13.57
C ALA A 17 -10.32 -0.45 -13.29
N ARG A 18 -10.25 -1.67 -13.85
CA ARG A 18 -11.20 -2.75 -13.56
C ARG A 18 -11.03 -3.17 -12.10
N GLY A 19 -11.96 -2.75 -11.24
CA GLY A 19 -11.90 -2.93 -9.78
C GLY A 19 -11.86 -1.62 -8.97
N GLY A 20 -11.65 -0.48 -9.64
CA GLY A 20 -11.74 0.86 -9.02
C GLY A 20 -10.52 1.28 -8.18
N ILE A 21 -9.46 0.47 -8.18
CA ILE A 21 -8.15 0.80 -7.59
C ILE A 21 -7.16 0.93 -8.74
N GLY A 22 -6.59 2.13 -8.91
CA GLY A 22 -5.49 2.35 -9.86
C GLY A 22 -4.15 1.95 -9.27
N SER A 23 -3.91 2.29 -8.01
CA SER A 23 -2.69 1.91 -7.28
C SER A 23 -2.92 1.90 -5.78
N LEU A 24 -2.26 0.99 -5.06
CA LEU A 24 -2.19 0.98 -3.61
C LEU A 24 -1.03 1.86 -3.15
N LEU A 25 -1.24 2.61 -2.07
CA LEU A 25 -0.19 3.38 -1.40
C LEU A 25 0.33 2.54 -0.23
N LEU A 26 1.65 2.41 -0.17
CA LEU A 26 2.33 1.61 0.84
C LEU A 26 3.22 2.47 1.73
N ALA A 27 3.34 2.05 2.98
CA ALA A 27 4.29 2.57 3.91
C ALA A 27 5.07 1.46 4.63
N ALA A 28 6.28 1.78 5.03
CA ALA A 28 7.08 1.02 5.98
C ALA A 28 7.09 1.75 7.32
N ARG A 29 7.40 1.02 8.39
CA ARG A 29 7.57 1.60 9.71
C ARG A 29 8.90 2.35 9.75
N LYS A 30 8.93 3.54 10.34
CA LYS A 30 10.14 4.34 10.54
C LYS A 30 10.12 4.93 11.95
N GLY A 31 10.67 4.20 12.91
CA GLY A 31 10.54 4.50 14.33
C GLY A 31 9.08 4.47 14.78
N ASP A 32 8.60 5.59 15.32
CA ASP A 32 7.21 5.79 15.75
C ASP A 32 6.27 6.25 14.61
N ASP A 33 6.81 6.54 13.43
CA ASP A 33 6.08 7.07 12.27
C ASP A 33 6.01 6.05 11.12
N TRP A 34 5.21 6.41 10.11
CA TRP A 34 5.06 5.66 8.86
C TRP A 34 5.69 6.43 7.70
N ALA A 35 6.59 5.77 6.96
CA ALA A 35 7.25 6.35 5.80
C ALA A 35 6.70 5.76 4.51
N TYR A 36 6.31 6.63 3.57
CA TYR A 36 5.80 6.21 2.27
C TYR A 36 6.91 5.56 1.42
N VAL A 37 6.69 4.30 1.01
CA VAL A 37 7.70 3.50 0.27
C VAL A 37 7.34 3.26 -1.19
N GLY A 38 6.23 3.81 -1.66
CA GLY A 38 5.84 3.64 -3.05
C GLY A 38 4.37 3.28 -3.22
N SER A 39 4.01 3.18 -4.49
CA SER A 39 2.68 2.81 -4.91
C SER A 39 2.77 1.78 -6.00
N LEU A 40 1.86 0.82 -5.96
CA LEU A 40 1.83 -0.26 -6.94
C LEU A 40 0.41 -0.46 -7.46
N GLY A 41 0.30 -0.65 -8.77
CA GLY A 41 -0.95 -0.96 -9.47
C GLY A 41 -0.95 -2.38 -10.06
N THR A 42 0.06 -3.19 -9.75
CA THR A 42 0.33 -4.48 -10.40
C THR A 42 0.37 -5.61 -9.37
N GLY A 43 0.02 -6.82 -9.81
CA GLY A 43 0.04 -8.03 -8.98
C GLY A 43 -1.28 -8.39 -8.28
N PHE A 44 -2.32 -7.58 -8.40
CA PHE A 44 -3.67 -7.93 -7.91
C PHE A 44 -4.65 -8.10 -9.07
N SER A 45 -5.46 -9.17 -9.02
CA SER A 45 -6.56 -9.40 -9.96
C SER A 45 -7.72 -8.44 -9.71
N VAL A 46 -8.62 -8.27 -10.69
CA VAL A 46 -9.83 -7.42 -10.57
C VAL A 46 -10.64 -7.77 -9.31
N SER A 47 -10.88 -9.06 -9.06
CA SER A 47 -11.60 -9.52 -7.86
C SER A 47 -10.90 -9.15 -6.55
N VAL A 48 -9.56 -9.14 -6.54
CA VAL A 48 -8.75 -8.73 -5.38
C VAL A 48 -8.85 -7.22 -5.19
N ALA A 49 -8.74 -6.43 -6.27
CA ALA A 49 -8.94 -4.99 -6.22
C ALA A 49 -10.31 -4.61 -5.66
N GLU A 50 -11.38 -5.29 -6.09
CA GLU A 50 -12.73 -5.04 -5.56
C GLU A 50 -12.84 -5.40 -4.07
N LYS A 51 -12.27 -6.53 -3.64
CA LYS A 51 -12.25 -6.95 -2.25
C LYS A 51 -11.47 -5.94 -1.39
N LEU A 52 -10.27 -5.57 -1.82
CA LEU A 52 -9.44 -4.55 -1.19
C LEU A 52 -10.20 -3.24 -1.09
N ARG A 53 -10.82 -2.79 -2.18
CA ARG A 53 -11.60 -1.54 -2.19
C ARG A 53 -12.72 -1.59 -1.16
N LYS A 54 -13.46 -2.69 -1.05
CA LYS A 54 -14.52 -2.84 -0.03
C LYS A 54 -13.95 -2.78 1.39
N MET A 55 -12.82 -3.45 1.66
CA MET A 55 -12.16 -3.43 2.96
C MET A 55 -11.64 -2.03 3.30
N LEU A 56 -10.88 -1.43 2.39
CA LEU A 56 -10.31 -0.09 2.50
C LEU A 56 -11.41 0.98 2.68
N ASN A 57 -12.56 0.82 2.03
CA ASN A 57 -13.70 1.73 2.17
C ASN A 57 -14.25 1.76 3.60
N ARG A 58 -14.17 0.64 4.36
CA ARG A 58 -14.61 0.58 5.76
C ARG A 58 -13.68 1.30 6.73
N ILE A 59 -12.41 1.42 6.37
CA ILE A 59 -11.36 2.05 7.20
C ILE A 59 -10.87 3.38 6.58
N LYS A 60 -11.71 4.04 5.79
CA LYS A 60 -11.38 5.33 5.18
C LYS A 60 -11.13 6.40 6.23
N ARG A 61 -10.18 7.27 5.95
CA ARG A 61 -9.85 8.43 6.77
C ARG A 61 -9.85 9.71 5.93
N LYS A 62 -10.14 10.84 6.58
CA LYS A 62 -10.06 12.16 5.96
C LYS A 62 -8.64 12.72 5.97
N THR A 63 -7.84 12.34 6.96
CA THR A 63 -6.46 12.82 7.14
C THR A 63 -5.45 11.83 6.56
N PRO A 64 -4.36 12.32 5.94
CA PRO A 64 -3.30 11.46 5.44
C PRO A 64 -2.53 10.83 6.62
N PRO A 65 -2.40 9.50 6.69
CA PRO A 65 -1.58 8.83 7.70
C PRO A 65 -0.07 8.95 7.40
N VAL A 66 0.30 9.26 6.16
CA VAL A 66 1.69 9.44 5.71
C VAL A 66 1.81 10.63 4.80
N SER A 67 2.96 11.31 4.86
CA SER A 67 3.33 12.33 3.90
C SER A 67 3.70 11.67 2.57
N CYS A 68 2.75 11.58 1.64
CA CYS A 68 3.05 11.21 0.27
C CYS A 68 3.65 12.42 -0.47
N GLY A 69 4.90 12.32 -0.92
CA GLY A 69 5.48 13.36 -1.76
C GLY A 69 4.70 13.52 -3.08
N GLY A 70 4.33 14.76 -3.41
CA GLY A 70 3.76 15.15 -4.71
C GLY A 70 2.23 15.35 -4.74
N ARG A 71 1.77 16.09 -5.76
CA ARG A 71 0.36 16.46 -5.98
C ARG A 71 -0.40 15.32 -6.65
N ARG A 72 -0.69 14.25 -5.90
CA ARG A 72 -1.50 13.14 -6.39
C ARG A 72 -2.99 13.47 -6.30
N LYS A 73 -3.72 13.18 -7.36
CA LYS A 73 -5.16 13.41 -7.46
C LYS A 73 -5.88 12.10 -7.15
N ASN A 74 -7.11 12.19 -6.63
CA ASN A 74 -7.96 11.02 -6.34
C ASN A 74 -7.38 10.01 -5.35
N LEU A 75 -6.56 10.47 -4.40
CA LEU A 75 -6.11 9.62 -3.31
C LEU A 75 -7.22 9.43 -2.27
N VAL A 76 -7.36 8.20 -1.83
CA VAL A 76 -8.19 7.83 -0.70
C VAL A 76 -7.28 7.34 0.42
N TRP A 77 -7.33 8.04 1.54
CA TRP A 77 -6.60 7.68 2.75
C TRP A 77 -7.35 6.63 3.54
N VAL A 78 -6.62 5.69 4.11
CA VAL A 78 -7.17 4.68 5.03
C VAL A 78 -6.37 4.58 6.30
N GLN A 79 -6.95 3.95 7.31
CA GLN A 79 -6.25 3.62 8.53
C GLN A 79 -5.14 2.58 8.24
N PRO A 80 -3.91 2.76 8.76
CA PRO A 80 -2.81 1.84 8.58
C PRO A 80 -3.03 0.59 9.45
N THR A 81 -3.90 -0.31 8.99
CA THR A 81 -4.24 -1.57 9.69
C THR A 81 -4.11 -2.81 8.80
N LEU A 82 -4.07 -2.61 7.48
CA LEU A 82 -3.94 -3.70 6.51
C LEU A 82 -2.49 -3.86 6.10
N ILE A 83 -1.96 -5.07 6.29
CA ILE A 83 -0.60 -5.43 5.88
C ILE A 83 -0.71 -6.21 4.58
N ALA A 84 0.07 -5.81 3.59
CA ALA A 84 0.17 -6.47 2.30
C ALA A 84 1.59 -6.97 2.08
N GLU A 85 1.71 -8.20 1.59
CA GLU A 85 2.96 -8.76 1.13
C GLU A 85 3.25 -8.27 -0.29
N ILE A 86 4.44 -7.69 -0.45
CA ILE A 86 4.86 -7.04 -1.68
C ILE A 86 6.18 -7.63 -2.13
N GLU A 87 6.19 -8.15 -3.35
CA GLU A 87 7.41 -8.58 -4.03
C GLU A 87 7.98 -7.42 -4.84
N TYR A 88 9.28 -7.17 -4.72
CA TYR A 88 9.96 -6.09 -5.42
C TYR A 88 11.38 -6.53 -5.84
N ARG A 89 11.95 -5.80 -6.80
CA ARG A 89 13.31 -6.09 -7.27
C ARG A 89 14.39 -5.45 -6.42
N ALA A 90 14.22 -4.18 -6.09
CA ALA A 90 15.21 -3.40 -5.36
C ALA A 90 14.58 -2.17 -4.72
N TRP A 91 15.27 -1.59 -3.74
CA TRP A 91 15.01 -0.26 -3.23
C TRP A 91 15.67 0.79 -4.13
N THR A 92 14.99 1.91 -4.32
CA THR A 92 15.56 3.11 -4.97
C THR A 92 16.28 3.97 -3.94
N HIS A 93 17.16 4.85 -4.43
CA HIS A 93 17.91 5.79 -3.57
C HIS A 93 17.00 6.76 -2.80
N ASP A 94 15.75 6.93 -3.25
CA ASP A 94 14.72 7.76 -2.63
C ASP A 94 13.86 6.96 -1.61
N GLY A 95 14.26 5.74 -1.25
CA GLY A 95 13.53 4.90 -0.30
C GLY A 95 12.22 4.33 -0.84
N LYS A 96 12.09 4.18 -2.17
CA LYS A 96 10.91 3.60 -2.82
C LYS A 96 11.17 2.24 -3.42
N LEU A 97 10.16 1.39 -3.44
CA LEU A 97 10.21 0.05 -4.06
C LEU A 97 10.23 0.13 -5.59
N ARG A 98 11.16 -0.60 -6.22
CA ARG A 98 11.28 -0.71 -7.68
C ARG A 98 10.69 -2.02 -8.19
N HIS A 99 9.81 -1.90 -9.18
CA HIS A 99 9.08 -3.03 -9.79
C HIS A 99 8.29 -3.84 -8.73
N ALA A 100 7.61 -3.14 -7.84
CA ALA A 100 6.80 -3.74 -6.79
C ALA A 100 5.52 -4.37 -7.37
N SER A 101 5.16 -5.54 -6.86
CA SER A 101 3.94 -6.26 -7.21
C SER A 101 3.29 -6.83 -5.95
N TYR A 102 1.97 -6.70 -5.89
CA TYR A 102 1.18 -7.27 -4.81
C TYR A 102 1.22 -8.81 -4.85
N LYS A 103 1.47 -9.45 -3.71
CA LYS A 103 1.40 -10.91 -3.56
C LYS A 103 0.14 -11.33 -2.80
N GLY A 104 -0.18 -10.65 -1.71
CA GLY A 104 -1.32 -11.02 -0.86
C GLY A 104 -1.54 -10.06 0.31
N LEU A 105 -2.68 -10.21 0.98
CA LEU A 105 -2.90 -9.57 2.28
C LEU A 105 -2.39 -10.52 3.36
N ARG A 106 -1.69 -9.98 4.35
CA ARG A 106 -1.39 -10.67 5.59
C ARG A 106 -2.55 -10.49 6.55
N GLU A 107 -2.96 -11.56 7.23
CA GLU A 107 -4.02 -11.48 8.24
C GLU A 107 -3.50 -10.75 9.48
N VAL A 108 -4.37 -9.97 10.13
CA VAL A 108 -4.03 -9.25 11.38
C VAL A 108 -3.62 -10.22 12.50
N GLN A 109 -4.09 -11.46 12.43
CA GLN A 109 -3.74 -12.53 13.36
C GLN A 109 -2.30 -13.05 13.19
N ASP A 110 -1.64 -12.72 12.08
CA ASP A 110 -0.33 -13.27 11.72
C ASP A 110 0.83 -12.57 12.44
N ASN A 111 0.58 -11.56 13.29
CA ASN A 111 1.62 -10.70 13.88
C ASN A 111 2.65 -10.24 12.83
N ALA A 112 2.20 -10.01 11.59
CA ALA A 112 3.09 -9.74 10.48
C ALA A 112 3.92 -8.49 10.79
N ALA A 113 5.23 -8.68 10.95
CA ALA A 113 6.14 -7.57 11.13
C ALA A 113 6.13 -6.73 9.85
N VAL A 114 5.66 -5.48 9.95
CA VAL A 114 5.80 -4.52 8.86
C VAL A 114 7.28 -4.18 8.76
N TYR A 115 7.79 -4.12 7.53
CA TYR A 115 9.17 -3.76 7.27
C TYR A 115 9.52 -2.45 7.98
N GLU A 116 10.60 -2.48 8.76
CA GLU A 116 11.13 -1.34 9.49
C GLU A 116 12.28 -0.74 8.68
N LEU A 117 12.15 0.53 8.32
CA LEU A 117 13.25 1.30 7.79
C LEU A 117 14.19 1.65 8.94
N GLU A 118 15.45 1.24 8.79
CA GLU A 118 16.56 1.66 9.64
C GLU A 118 16.91 3.16 9.45
#